data_AF-A0A8J7NDA4-F1
#
_entry.id   AF-A0A8J7NDA4-F1
#
_cell.length_a   1.000
_cell.length_b   1.000
_cell.length_c   1.000
_cell.angle_alpha   90.00
_cell.angle_beta   90.00
_cell.angle_gamma   90.00
#
_symmetry.space_group_name_H-M   'P 1'
#
loop_
_entity.id
_entity.type
_entity.pdbx_description
1 polymer ?
#
loop_
_entity_poly.entity_id
_entity_poly.type
_entity_poly.pdbx_seq_one_letter_code
_entity_poly.pdbx_strand_id
1 'polypeptide(L)'
;TDIIKAIARLIEFYKHESCGQCTPCREGVDWMNKMMWRFVQGDARVSEIDMIWEISKQIEGHTICALGDGAAWPVQGLIRHFRPEMESRIAQFQQQQQQQARA
;
A
#
# COMPACT_ATOMS: atom_id res chain seq x y z
N THR A 1 6.30 13.46 -10.43
CA THR A 1 5.66 13.24 -9.13
C THR A 1 5.86 11.79 -8.75
N ASP A 2 6.22 11.47 -7.50
CA ASP A 2 6.26 10.09 -7.02
C ASP A 2 4.82 9.62 -6.75
N ILE A 3 4.28 8.79 -7.65
CA ILE A 3 2.88 8.35 -7.58
C ILE A 3 2.66 7.38 -6.41
N ILE A 4 3.64 6.52 -6.12
CA ILE A 4 3.58 5.58 -4.98
C ILE A 4 3.48 6.38 -3.67
N LYS A 5 4.28 7.44 -3.53
CA LYS A 5 4.22 8.34 -2.37
C LYS A 5 2.92 9.13 -2.31
N ALA A 6 2.38 9.57 -3.44
CA ALA A 6 1.09 10.27 -3.47
C ALA A 6 -0.04 9.36 -2.96
N ILE A 7 -0.08 8.10 -3.40
CA ILE A 7 -1.06 7.13 -2.92
C ILE A 7 -0.82 6.76 -1.46
N ALA A 8 0.44 6.57 -1.04
CA ALA A 8 0.76 6.34 0.37
C ALA A 8 0.24 7.46 1.28
N ARG A 9 0.38 8.71 0.85
CA ARG A 9 -0.16 9.87 1.57
C ARG A 9 -1.69 9.87 1.62
N LEU A 10 -2.35 9.42 0.55
CA LEU A 10 -3.81 9.27 0.52
C LEU A 10 -4.30 8.18 1.48
N ILE A 11 -3.58 7.06 1.57
CA ILE A 11 -3.91 5.99 2.54
C ILE A 11 -3.66 6.44 3.97
N GLU A 12 -2.63 7.24 4.20
CA GLU A 12 -2.40 7.87 5.50
C GLU A 12 -3.56 8.80 5.92
N PHE A 13 -4.13 9.54 4.96
CA PHE A 13 -5.35 10.32 5.19
C PHE A 13 -6.53 9.42 5.58
N TYR A 14 -6.79 8.36 4.82
CA TYR A 14 -7.88 7.42 5.15
C TYR A 14 -7.70 6.74 6.50
N LYS A 15 -6.46 6.46 6.89
CA LYS A 15 -6.15 5.95 8.23
C LYS A 15 -6.51 6.99 9.29
N HIS A 16 -6.09 8.25 9.11
CA HIS A 16 -6.32 9.32 10.08
C HIS A 16 -7.80 9.66 10.24
N GLU A 17 -8.55 9.66 9.14
CA GLU A 17 -9.98 10.01 9.10
C GLU A 17 -10.92 8.79 9.26
N SER A 18 -10.37 7.61 9.56
CA SER A 18 -11.17 6.44 9.89
C SER A 18 -11.77 6.59 11.30
N CYS A 19 -13.09 6.49 11.44
CA CYS A 19 -13.77 6.52 12.74
C CYS A 19 -13.47 5.29 13.62
N GLY A 20 -12.85 4.25 13.05
CA GLY A 20 -12.46 3.04 13.78
C GLY A 20 -13.59 2.10 14.16
N GLN A 21 -14.81 2.24 13.65
CA GLN A 21 -15.95 1.43 14.09
C GLN A 21 -15.87 -0.04 13.62
N CYS A 22 -15.65 -0.30 12.33
CA CYS A 22 -15.58 -1.65 11.77
C CYS A 22 -14.13 -2.15 11.67
N THR A 23 -13.89 -3.42 12.02
CA THR A 23 -12.54 -4.01 12.06
C THR A 23 -11.81 -3.98 10.71
N PRO A 24 -12.44 -4.30 9.56
CA PRO A 24 -11.73 -4.28 8.28
C PRO A 24 -11.20 -2.88 7.93
N CYS A 25 -11.95 -1.82 8.25
CA CYS A 25 -11.49 -0.44 8.06
C CYS A 25 -10.45 -0.04 9.11
N ARG A 26 -10.71 -0.29 10.40
CA ARG A 26 -9.86 0.15 11.52
C ARG A 26 -8.45 -0.45 11.44
N GLU A 27 -8.37 -1.76 11.24
CA GLU A 27 -7.10 -2.49 11.22
C GLU A 27 -6.51 -2.55 9.81
N GLY A 28 -7.36 -2.81 8.80
CA GLY A 28 -6.91 -3.00 7.42
C GLY A 28 -6.33 -1.74 6.80
N VAL A 29 -6.91 -0.56 7.06
CA VAL A 29 -6.37 0.70 6.51
C VAL A 29 -5.04 1.08 7.17
N ASP A 30 -4.85 0.84 8.46
CA ASP A 30 -3.54 1.04 9.11
C ASP A 30 -2.48 0.06 8.58
N TRP A 31 -2.86 -1.20 8.33
CA TRP A 31 -1.97 -2.18 7.74
C TRP A 31 -1.57 -1.80 6.30
N MET A 32 -2.53 -1.41 5.45
CA MET A 32 -2.26 -0.90 4.11
C MET A 32 -1.32 0.32 4.16
N ASN A 33 -1.54 1.25 5.09
CA ASN A 33 -0.66 2.42 5.25
C ASN A 33 0.79 2.01 5.55
N LYS A 34 1.02 1.07 6.47
CA LYS A 34 2.37 0.57 6.79
C LYS A 34 3.04 -0.06 5.58
N MET A 35 2.30 -0.88 4.81
CA MET A 35 2.81 -1.49 3.58
C MET A 35 3.12 -0.43 2.51
N MET A 36 2.25 0.55 2.31
CA MET A 36 2.45 1.62 1.34
C MET A 36 3.72 2.43 1.60
N TRP A 37 4.02 2.77 2.86
CA TRP A 37 5.27 3.46 3.19
C TRP A 37 6.52 2.59 2.97
N ARG A 38 6.42 1.28 3.16
CA ARG A 38 7.49 0.34 2.75
C ARG A 38 7.67 0.32 1.24
N PHE A 39 6.59 0.32 0.46
CA PHE A 39 6.67 0.44 -1.01
C PHE A 39 7.28 1.76 -1.48
N VAL A 40 7.03 2.88 -0.78
CA VAL A 40 7.69 4.16 -1.07
C VAL A 40 9.21 4.04 -0.93
N GLN A 41 9.68 3.38 0.13
CA GLN A 41 11.11 3.14 0.35
C GLN A 41 11.68 2.09 -0.63
N GLY A 42 10.84 1.17 -1.10
CA GLY A 42 11.25 -0.01 -1.86
C GLY A 42 11.63 -1.21 -0.98
N ASP A 43 11.47 -1.08 0.35
CA ASP A 43 11.75 -2.14 1.35
C ASP A 43 10.61 -3.15 1.44
N ALA A 44 10.36 -3.82 0.31
CA ALA A 44 9.31 -4.80 0.14
C ALA A 44 9.73 -5.92 -0.81
N ARG A 45 8.94 -6.99 -0.84
CA ARG A 45 9.06 -8.08 -1.82
C ARG A 45 7.99 -7.92 -2.89
N VAL A 46 8.27 -8.39 -4.11
CA VAL A 46 7.30 -8.34 -5.21
C VAL A 46 6.00 -9.06 -4.86
N SER A 47 6.07 -10.18 -4.10
CA SER A 47 4.88 -10.89 -3.62
C SER A 47 4.01 -10.09 -2.64
N GLU A 48 4.55 -9.04 -2.00
CA GLU A 48 3.75 -8.16 -1.15
C GLU A 48 2.82 -7.26 -1.95
N ILE A 49 3.06 -7.07 -3.27
CA ILE A 49 2.15 -6.34 -4.16
C ILE A 49 0.82 -7.10 -4.29
N ASP A 50 0.88 -8.43 -4.45
CA ASP A 50 -0.31 -9.27 -4.50
C ASP A 50 -0.98 -9.37 -3.12
N MET A 51 -0.19 -9.39 -2.04
CA MET A 51 -0.71 -9.36 -0.67
C MET A 51 -1.52 -8.08 -0.38
N ILE A 52 -1.00 -6.90 -0.72
CA ILE A 52 -1.73 -5.65 -0.49
C ILE A 52 -2.98 -5.55 -1.37
N TRP A 53 -2.98 -6.18 -2.55
CA TRP A 53 -4.19 -6.32 -3.37
C TRP A 53 -5.25 -7.16 -2.65
N GLU A 54 -4.90 -8.32 -2.11
CA GLU A 54 -5.82 -9.18 -1.35
C GLU A 54 -6.37 -8.46 -0.12
N ILE A 55 -5.52 -7.76 0.63
CA ILE A 55 -5.95 -6.94 1.78
C ILE A 55 -6.98 -5.90 1.35
N SER A 56 -6.73 -5.20 0.24
CA SER A 56 -7.68 -4.20 -0.25
C SER A 56 -9.06 -4.82 -0.56
N LYS A 57 -9.10 -6.07 -1.03
CA LYS A 57 -10.35 -6.82 -1.31
C LYS A 57 -11.02 -7.35 -0.04
N GLN A 58 -10.27 -7.58 1.02
CA GLN A 58 -10.83 -7.92 2.34
C GLN A 58 -11.43 -6.70 3.05
N ILE A 59 -11.01 -5.48 2.69
CA ILE A 59 -11.59 -4.25 3.19
C ILE A 59 -12.83 -3.89 2.37
N GLU A 60 -12.69 -3.88 1.04
CA GLU A 60 -13.78 -3.56 0.12
C GLU A 60 -14.98 -4.49 0.34
N GLY A 61 -16.17 -3.90 0.49
CA GLY A 61 -17.43 -4.64 0.70
C GLY A 61 -17.60 -5.30 2.07
N HIS A 62 -16.63 -5.17 2.98
CA HIS A 62 -16.69 -5.72 4.34
C HIS A 62 -16.72 -4.62 5.43
N THR A 63 -16.99 -3.37 5.04
CA THR A 63 -17.07 -2.22 5.95
C THR A 63 -18.50 -1.69 6.10
N ILE A 64 -18.76 -0.96 7.19
CA ILE A 64 -20.08 -0.38 7.46
C ILE A 64 -20.42 0.77 6.51
N CYS A 65 -19.42 1.60 6.18
CA CYS A 65 -19.57 2.73 5.26
C CYS A 65 -18.54 2.65 4.12
N ALA A 66 -18.71 3.50 3.11
CA ALA A 66 -17.88 3.53 1.91
C ALA A 66 -16.47 4.13 2.11
N LEU A 67 -16.09 4.53 3.33
CA LEU A 67 -14.71 4.97 3.60
C LEU A 67 -13.73 3.81 3.39
N GLY A 68 -14.11 2.59 3.75
CA GLY A 68 -13.32 1.38 3.50
C GLY A 68 -13.04 1.15 2.02
N ASP A 69 -14.10 1.22 1.20
CA ASP A 69 -14.00 1.11 -0.26
C ASP A 69 -13.13 2.25 -0.83
N GLY A 70 -13.35 3.49 -0.35
CA GLY A 70 -12.56 4.66 -0.72
C GLY A 70 -11.08 4.54 -0.37
N ALA A 71 -10.73 3.84 0.71
CA ALA A 71 -9.34 3.55 1.07
C ALA A 71 -8.73 2.41 0.23
N ALA A 72 -9.53 1.41 -0.16
CA ALA A 72 -9.07 0.27 -0.95
C ALA A 72 -8.82 0.63 -2.43
N TRP A 73 -9.72 1.41 -3.04
CA TRP A 73 -9.67 1.70 -4.48
C TRP A 73 -8.42 2.43 -4.96
N PRO A 74 -7.81 3.39 -4.23
CA PRO A 74 -6.56 4.01 -4.63
C PRO A 74 -5.40 3.00 -4.72
N VAL A 75 -5.32 2.07 -3.77
CA VAL A 75 -4.30 1.00 -3.78
C VAL A 75 -4.53 0.06 -4.97
N GLN A 76 -5.77 -0.37 -5.19
CA GLN A 76 -6.12 -1.20 -6.34
C GLN A 76 -5.81 -0.49 -7.67
N GLY A 77 -6.12 0.80 -7.77
CA GLY A 77 -5.81 1.62 -8.94
C GLY A 77 -4.30 1.75 -9.19
N LEU A 78 -3.52 1.98 -8.12
CA LEU A 78 -2.06 2.01 -8.19
C LEU A 78 -1.50 0.69 -8.72
N ILE A 79 -1.92 -0.45 -8.16
CA ILE A 79 -1.43 -1.76 -8.57
C ILE A 79 -1.82 -2.05 -10.01
N ARG A 80 -3.06 -1.79 -10.40
CA ARG A 80 -3.54 -2.06 -11.76
C ARG A 80 -2.77 -1.31 -12.84
N HIS A 81 -2.38 -0.05 -12.56
CA HIS A 81 -1.81 0.84 -13.58
C HIS A 81 -0.31 1.07 -13.44
N PHE A 82 0.25 0.91 -12.24
CA PHE A 82 1.63 1.26 -11.89
C PHE A 82 2.40 0.12 -11.22
N ARG A 83 1.94 -1.14 -11.32
CA ARG A 83 2.69 -2.31 -10.85
C ARG A 83 4.16 -2.34 -11.35
N PRO A 84 4.46 -2.06 -12.63
CA PRO A 84 5.85 -2.03 -13.10
C PRO A 84 6.71 -0.99 -12.37
N GLU A 85 6.14 0.15 -11.98
CA GLU A 85 6.86 1.18 -11.22
C GLU A 85 7.17 0.71 -9.79
N MET A 86 6.22 0.01 -9.15
CA MET A 86 6.41 -0.60 -7.84
C MET A 86 7.51 -1.68 -7.87
N GLU A 87 7.45 -2.58 -8.87
CA GLU A 87 8.45 -3.64 -9.05
C GLU A 87 9.85 -3.06 -9.32
N SER A 88 9.93 -2.01 -10.14
CA SER A 88 11.18 -1.29 -10.39
C SER A 88 11.75 -0.67 -9.12
N ARG A 89 10.91 -0.04 -8.28
CA ARG A 89 11.33 0.56 -7.00
C ARG A 89 11.91 -0.48 -6.06
N ILE A 90 11.26 -1.63 -5.95
CA ILE A 90 11.72 -2.76 -5.14
C ILE A 90 13.06 -3.30 -5.66
N ALA A 91 13.19 -3.49 -6.97
CA ALA A 91 14.42 -4.00 -7.58
C ALA A 91 15.61 -3.06 -7.34
N GLN A 92 15.39 -1.74 -7.48
CA GLN A 92 16.41 -0.72 -7.20
C GLN A 92 16.85 -0.75 -5.74
N PHE A 93 15.91 -0.87 -4.80
CA PHE A 93 16.23 -0.98 -3.38
C PHE A 93 17.07 -2.23 -3.09
N GLN A 94 16.70 -3.39 -3.63
CA GLN A 94 17.45 -4.64 -3.45
C GLN A 94 18.87 -4.57 -4.03
N GLN A 95 19.05 -3.93 -5.19
CA GLN A 95 20.38 -3.71 -5.79
C GLN A 95 21.26 -2.83 -4.90
N GLN A 96 20.71 -1.76 -4.33
CA GLN A 96 21.44 -0.88 -3.42
C GLN A 96 21.85 -1.61 -2.13
N GLN A 97 20.93 -2.39 -1.54
CA GLN A 97 21.24 -3.21 -0.36
C GLN A 97 22.33 -4.24 -0.65
N GLN A 98 22.29 -4.89 -1.82
CA GLN A 98 23.31 -5.86 -2.20
C GLN A 98 24.68 -5.20 -2.44
N GLN A 99 24.72 -3.98 -2.99
CA GLN A 99 25.96 -3.23 -3.16
C GLN A 99 26.55 -2.81 -1.81
N GLN A 100 25.71 -2.35 -0.88
CA GLN A 100 26.14 -1.99 0.48
C GLN A 100 26.68 -3.20 1.26
N ALA A 101 26.07 -4.37 1.10
CA ALA A 101 26.54 -5.60 1.75
C ALA A 101 27.86 -6.16 1.17
N ARG A 102 28.27 -5.70 -0.01
CA ARG A 102 29.52 -6.11 -0.69
C ARG A 102 30.68 -5.14 -0.45
N ALA A 103 30.42 -3.96 0.11
CA ALA A 103 31.41 -2.95 0.48
C ALA A 103 31.88 -3.17 1.92
#